data_AF-A0A523U2Z8-F1
#
_entry.id   AF-A0A523U2Z8-F1
#
_cell.length_a   1.000
_cell.length_b   1.000
_cell.length_c   1.000
_cell.angle_alpha   90.00
_cell.angle_beta   90.00
_cell.angle_gamma   90.00
#
_symmetry.space_group_name_H-M   'P 1'
#
loop_
_entity.id
_entity.type
_entity.pdbx_description
1 polymer ?
#
loop_
_entity_poly.entity_id
_entity_poly.type
_entity_poly.pdbx_seq_one_letter_code
_entity_poly.pdbx_strand_id
1 'polypeptide(L)'
;MNFLPSRSQGMIFGFVILLLLLGAGVFGIVMLATDSISVWMVLWVLLPLLSLPLSMVVGYRLYGLIAARYYLDRDGFFLQWGSAIEQIPITA
;
A
#
# COMPACT_ATOMS: atom_id res chain seq x y z
N MET A 1 20.14 -4.05 19.52
CA MET A 1 20.34 -4.92 18.33
C MET A 1 19.25 -4.60 17.32
N ASN A 2 19.59 -4.33 16.05
CA ASN A 2 18.61 -4.02 15.01
C ASN A 2 18.18 -5.30 14.31
N PHE A 3 16.93 -5.73 14.51
CA PHE A 3 16.34 -6.83 13.77
C PHE A 3 15.52 -6.28 12.59
N LEU A 4 15.84 -6.70 11.37
CA LEU A 4 15.03 -6.39 10.20
C LEU A 4 14.11 -7.59 9.92
N PRO A 5 12.78 -7.43 9.93
CA PRO A 5 11.87 -8.51 9.56
C PRO A 5 12.04 -8.84 8.07
N SER A 6 11.64 -10.05 7.67
CA SER A 6 11.56 -10.41 6.25
C SER A 6 10.46 -9.59 5.56
N ARG A 7 10.85 -8.53 4.84
CA ARG A 7 9.93 -7.63 4.12
C ARG A 7 9.63 -8.09 2.69
N SER A 8 10.42 -9.01 2.15
CA SER A 8 10.43 -9.35 0.71
C SER A 8 9.07 -9.81 0.19
N GLN A 9 8.40 -10.73 0.89
CA GLN A 9 7.10 -11.25 0.46
C GLN A 9 6.00 -10.18 0.47
N GLY A 10 5.91 -9.40 1.55
CA GLY A 10 4.95 -8.30 1.66
C GLY A 10 5.20 -7.19 0.63
N MET A 11 6.46 -6.91 0.32
CA MET A 11 6.84 -5.93 -0.71
C MET A 11 6.44 -6.40 -2.11
N ILE A 12 6.75 -7.65 -2.47
CA ILE A 12 6.39 -8.20 -3.78
C ILE A 12 4.86 -8.19 -3.95
N PHE A 13 4.13 -8.71 -2.95
CA PHE A 13 2.68 -8.78 -3.01
C PHE A 13 2.03 -7.39 -3.11
N GLY A 14 2.46 -6.46 -2.24
CA GLY A 14 1.94 -5.09 -2.27
C GLY A 14 2.26 -4.38 -3.59
N PHE A 15 3.46 -4.56 -4.13
CA PHE A 15 3.87 -3.94 -5.39
C PHE A 15 3.07 -4.48 -6.59
N VAL A 16 2.83 -5.79 -6.65
CA VAL A 16 1.98 -6.40 -7.68
C VAL A 16 0.56 -5.86 -7.61
N ILE A 17 -0.04 -5.79 -6.42
CA ILE A 17 -1.38 -5.21 -6.25
C ILE A 17 -1.41 -3.75 -6.67
N LEU A 18 -0.40 -2.97 -6.28
CA LEU A 18 -0.32 -1.56 -6.63
C LEU A 18 -0.27 -1.38 -8.15
N LEU A 19 0.55 -2.16 -8.85
CA LEU A 19 0.62 -2.13 -10.31
C LEU A 19 -0.70 -2.52 -10.96
N LEU A 20 -1.39 -3.54 -10.46
CA LEU A 20 -2.69 -3.95 -10.97
C LEU A 20 -3.74 -2.85 -10.81
N LEU A 21 -3.78 -2.19 -9.65
CA LEU A 21 -4.70 -1.08 -9.39
C LEU A 21 -4.40 0.13 -10.30
N LEU A 22 -3.15 0.56 -10.36
CA LEU A 22 -2.76 1.67 -11.23
C LEU A 22 -3.03 1.36 -12.71
N GLY A 23 -2.69 0.15 -13.15
CA GLY A 23 -2.98 -0.33 -14.50
C GLY A 23 -4.47 -0.35 -14.82
N ALA A 24 -5.30 -0.84 -13.91
CA ALA A 24 -6.76 -0.84 -14.05
C ALA A 24 -7.34 0.59 -14.14
N GLY A 25 -6.81 1.53 -13.35
CA GLY A 25 -7.21 2.94 -13.41
C GLY A 25 -6.84 3.60 -14.74
N VAL A 26 -5.59 3.43 -15.17
CA VAL A 26 -5.12 3.94 -16.48
C VAL A 26 -5.94 3.32 -17.61
N PHE A 27 -6.18 2.01 -17.56
CA PHE A 27 -7.00 1.31 -18.55
C PHE A 27 -8.42 1.86 -18.62
N GLY A 28 -9.08 2.07 -17.47
CA GLY A 28 -10.42 2.65 -17.42
C GLY A 28 -10.47 4.07 -18.00
N ILE A 29 -9.46 4.91 -17.71
CA ILE A 29 -9.35 6.26 -18.29
C ILE A 29 -9.17 6.21 -19.80
N VAL A 30 -8.30 5.33 -20.30
CA VAL A 30 -8.07 5.16 -21.75
C VAL A 30 -9.36 4.71 -22.45
N MET A 31 -10.09 3.76 -21.87
CA MET A 31 -11.37 3.32 -22.44
C MET A 31 -12.42 4.42 -22.39
N LEU A 32 -12.49 5.20 -21.32
CA LEU A 32 -13.40 6.34 -21.23
C LEU A 32 -13.12 7.41 -22.30
N ALA A 33 -11.85 7.58 -22.68
CA ALA A 33 -11.43 8.56 -23.68
C ALA A 33 -11.58 8.08 -25.13
N THR A 34 -11.68 6.77 -25.36
CA THR A 34 -11.65 6.16 -26.71
C THR A 34 -12.95 5.47 -27.10
N ASP A 35 -13.72 4.97 -26.12
CA ASP A 35 -14.98 4.28 -26.37
C ASP A 35 -16.11 5.26 -26.68
N SER A 36 -17.03 4.82 -27.53
CA SER A 36 -18.28 5.53 -27.79
C SER A 36 -19.26 5.39 -26.62
N ILE A 37 -20.29 6.24 -26.55
CA ILE A 37 -21.29 6.17 -25.47
C ILE A 37 -21.94 4.79 -25.48
N SER A 38 -21.65 3.99 -24.45
CA SER A 38 -22.06 2.59 -24.34
C SER A 38 -22.43 2.23 -22.90
N VAL A 39 -23.09 1.08 -22.72
CA VAL A 39 -23.42 0.54 -21.39
C VAL A 39 -22.16 0.29 -20.54
N TRP A 40 -21.03 0.04 -21.18
CA TRP A 40 -19.75 -0.24 -20.51
C TRP A 40 -19.11 1.00 -19.88
N MET A 41 -19.59 2.21 -20.23
CA MET A 41 -19.08 3.48 -19.69
C MET A 41 -19.13 3.53 -18.16
N VAL A 42 -20.13 2.89 -17.54
CA VAL A 42 -20.21 2.78 -16.07
C VAL A 42 -19.00 2.03 -15.52
N LEU A 43 -18.57 0.94 -16.15
CA LEU A 43 -17.36 0.20 -15.72
C LEU A 43 -16.10 1.04 -15.95
N TRP A 44 -16.00 1.73 -17.08
CA TRP A 44 -14.86 2.61 -17.40
C TRP A 44 -14.69 3.75 -16.40
N VAL A 45 -15.79 4.24 -15.81
CA VAL A 45 -15.76 5.22 -14.71
C VAL A 45 -15.41 4.56 -13.38
N LEU A 46 -15.99 3.40 -13.07
CA LEU A 46 -15.76 2.71 -11.80
C LEU A 46 -14.31 2.26 -11.62
N LEU A 47 -13.65 1.84 -12.70
CA LEU A 47 -12.24 1.41 -12.70
C LEU A 47 -11.31 2.44 -12.05
N PRO A 48 -11.15 3.67 -12.59
CA PRO A 48 -10.31 4.70 -11.98
C PRO A 48 -10.86 5.21 -10.64
N LEU A 49 -12.18 5.26 -10.49
CA LEU A 49 -12.80 5.74 -9.25
C LEU A 49 -12.45 4.86 -8.04
N LEU A 50 -12.42 3.53 -8.23
CA LEU A 50 -12.07 2.58 -7.17
C LEU A 50 -10.55 2.37 -7.10
N SER A 51 -9.87 2.34 -8.24
CA SER A 51 -8.45 2.01 -8.25
C SER A 51 -7.58 3.07 -7.58
N LEU A 52 -7.92 4.36 -7.72
CA LEU A 52 -7.17 5.45 -7.10
C LEU A 52 -7.13 5.36 -5.56
N PRO A 53 -8.26 5.38 -4.83
CA PRO A 53 -8.23 5.30 -3.36
C PRO A 53 -7.63 3.98 -2.89
N LEU A 54 -7.91 2.86 -3.56
CA LEU A 54 -7.31 1.57 -3.21
C LEU A 54 -5.79 1.58 -3.40
N SER A 55 -5.28 2.22 -4.47
CA SER A 55 -3.84 2.36 -4.70
C SER A 55 -3.15 3.18 -3.61
N MET A 56 -3.82 4.22 -3.09
CA MET A 56 -3.32 5.01 -1.96
C MET A 56 -3.21 4.18 -0.68
N VAL A 57 -4.22 3.35 -0.38
CA VAL A 57 -4.20 2.44 0.78
C VAL A 57 -3.06 1.44 0.68
N VAL A 58 -2.88 0.82 -0.49
CA VAL A 58 -1.79 -0.15 -0.73
C VAL A 58 -0.43 0.55 -0.69
N GLY A 59 -0.32 1.74 -1.27
CA GLY A 59 0.89 2.57 -1.23
C GLY A 59 1.29 2.93 0.20
N TYR A 60 0.34 3.31 1.06
CA TYR A 60 0.61 3.57 2.47
C TYR A 60 1.09 2.32 3.21
N ARG A 61 0.50 1.15 2.94
CA ARG A 61 0.94 -0.13 3.53
C ARG A 61 2.36 -0.50 3.09
N LEU A 62 2.68 -0.33 1.82
CA LEU A 62 4.03 -0.54 1.27
C LEU A 62 5.05 0.40 1.92
N TYR A 63 4.72 1.69 2.03
CA TYR A 63 5.53 2.66 2.76
C TYR A 63 5.76 2.22 4.20
N GLY A 64 4.70 1.77 4.89
CA GLY A 64 4.78 1.23 6.24
C GLY A 64 5.76 0.06 6.37
N LEU A 65 5.74 -0.85 5.40
CA LEU A 65 6.62 -2.02 5.34
C LEU A 65 8.08 -1.63 5.05
N ILE A 66 8.31 -0.66 4.15
CA ILE A 66 9.65 -0.13 3.84
C ILE A 66 10.25 0.58 5.06
N ALA A 67 9.45 1.41 5.73
CA ALA A 67 9.85 2.16 6.91
C ALA A 67 9.84 1.31 8.19
N ALA A 68 9.38 0.05 8.14
CA ALA A 68 9.27 -0.79 9.32
C ALA A 68 10.63 -0.93 10.01
N ARG A 69 10.72 -0.70 11.32
CA ARG A 69 11.97 -0.87 12.09
C ARG A 69 11.62 -1.40 13.47
N TYR A 70 12.45 -2.31 13.95
CA TYR A 70 12.43 -2.74 15.34
C TYR A 70 13.71 -2.25 15.99
N TYR A 71 13.55 -1.48 17.06
CA TYR A 71 14.65 -1.00 17.87
C TYR A 71 14.43 -1.44 19.31
N LEU A 72 15.44 -2.09 19.87
CA LEU A 72 15.44 -2.55 21.26
C LEU A 72 16.38 -1.64 22.06
N ASP A 73 15.82 -0.89 23.00
CA ASP A 73 16.56 -0.07 23.97
C ASP A 73 16.44 -0.67 25.38
N ARG A 74 17.23 -0.14 26.33
CA ARG A 74 17.20 -0.53 27.74
C ARG A 74 15.87 -0.20 28.41
N ASP A 75 15.19 0.84 27.92
CA ASP A 75 13.93 1.34 28.51
C ASP A 75 12.67 0.83 27.80
N GLY A 76 12.81 0.11 26.67
CA GLY A 76 11.65 -0.32 25.90
C GLY A 76 11.95 -0.90 24.52
N PHE A 77 10.95 -1.58 23.97
CA PHE A 77 10.95 -2.05 22.58
C PHE A 77 10.12 -1.09 21.72
N PHE A 78 10.72 -0.58 20.64
CA PHE A 78 10.09 0.36 19.74
C PHE A 78 9.74 -0.34 18.42
N LEU A 79 8.46 -0.32 18.10
CA LEU A 79 7.90 -0.80 16.85
C LEU A 79 7.54 0.40 15.97
N GLN A 80 8.23 0.57 14.86
CA GLN A 80 7.88 1.56 13.85
C GLN A 80 7.24 0.87 12.65
N TRP A 81 6.05 1.33 12.22
CA TRP A 81 5.47 1.00 10.92
C TRP A 81 5.03 2.29 10.21
N GLY A 82 5.78 2.74 9.22
CA GLY A 82 5.47 4.01 8.54
C GLY A 82 5.53 5.21 9.49
N SER A 83 4.39 5.91 9.64
CA SER A 83 4.26 7.07 10.51
C SER A 83 3.91 6.74 11.97
N ALA A 84 3.56 5.49 12.27
CA ALA A 84 3.24 5.06 13.62
C ALA A 84 4.50 4.53 14.32
N ILE A 85 4.70 4.97 15.57
CA ILE A 85 5.74 4.47 16.47
C ILE A 85 5.02 4.04 17.74
N GLU A 86 5.18 2.78 18.11
CA GLU A 86 4.61 2.20 19.31
C GLU A 86 5.74 1.76 20.25
N GLN A 87 5.67 2.18 21.51
CA GLN A 87 6.61 1.80 22.55
C GLN A 87 5.97 0.73 23.43
N ILE A 88 6.61 -0.43 23.48
CA ILE A 88 6.24 -1.53 24.37
C ILE A 88 7.19 -1.49 25.57
N PRO A 89 6.71 -1.19 26.78
CA PRO A 89 7.55 -1.16 27.97
C PRO A 89 8.02 -2.58 28.33
N ILE A 90 9.31 -2.70 28.65
CA ILE A 90 9.90 -3.98 29.09
C ILE A 90 10.00 -3.91 30.61
N THR A 91 8.86 -4.07 31.29
CA THR A 91 8.83 -4.14 32.76
C THR A 91 8.90 -5.61 33.18
N ALA A 92 9.81 -5.94 34.10
CA ALA A 92 9.92 -7.26 34.73
C ALA A 92 8.77 -7.51 35.72
#